data_AF-A0A380P1C2-F1
#
_entry.id   AF-A0A380P1C2-F1
#
_cell.length_a   1.000
_cell.length_b   1.000
_cell.length_c   1.000
_cell.angle_alpha   90.00
_cell.angle_beta   90.00
_cell.angle_gamma   90.00
#
_symmetry.space_group_name_H-M   'P 1'
#
loop_
_entity.id
_entity.type
_entity.pdbx_description
1 polymer ?
#
loop_
_entity_poly.entity_id
_entity_poly.type
_entity_poly.pdbx_seq_one_letter_code
_entity_poly.pdbx_strand_id
1 'polypeptide(L)'
;MVKYSESLGLPIGVFAENVHWADDGSYTGETSPAALADIGVTGSIVGHYERRKMFKETNGSVGLKVSASLRNGLTPIVAIAEDTTRYNPDDVEMAPLTEIAVALAGVEKSAAHRIVIAYEPAWAIGATEAPSSEIIEHSGRVIRQSLAIYFRKM
;
A
#
# COMPACT_ATOMS: atom_id res chain seq x y z
N MET A 1 17.68 2.76 -12.83
CA MET A 1 17.02 4.02 -12.42
C MET A 1 17.68 4.60 -11.18
N VAL A 2 17.78 3.88 -10.05
CA VAL A 2 18.43 4.35 -8.80
C VAL A 2 19.80 5.00 -9.05
N LYS A 3 20.77 4.23 -9.57
CA LYS A 3 22.12 4.75 -9.86
C LYS A 3 22.13 5.97 -10.80
N TYR A 4 21.17 6.05 -11.72
CA TYR A 4 21.08 7.14 -12.69
C TYR A 4 20.55 8.41 -12.04
N SER A 5 19.46 8.32 -11.26
CA SER A 5 18.94 9.47 -10.49
C SER A 5 19.96 9.99 -9.48
N GLU A 6 20.69 9.09 -8.82
CA GLU A 6 21.79 9.46 -7.92
C GLU A 6 22.94 10.16 -8.66
N SER A 7 23.36 9.63 -9.81
CA SER A 7 24.45 10.24 -10.60
C SER A 7 24.15 11.65 -11.09
N LEU A 8 22.86 11.98 -11.25
CA LEU A 8 22.38 13.30 -11.63
C LEU A 8 22.03 14.19 -10.43
N GLY A 9 22.14 13.68 -9.19
CA GLY A 9 21.75 14.40 -7.98
C GLY A 9 20.27 14.78 -7.94
N LEU A 10 19.40 14.00 -8.61
CA LEU A 10 17.97 14.30 -8.69
C LEU A 10 17.26 13.87 -7.40
N PRO A 11 16.33 14.68 -6.85
CA PRO A 11 15.57 14.35 -5.65
C PRO A 11 14.40 13.41 -5.99
N ILE A 12 14.68 12.27 -6.62
CA ILE A 12 13.68 11.30 -7.09
C ILE A 12 13.86 9.98 -6.36
N GLY A 13 12.81 9.52 -5.67
CA GLY A 13 12.75 8.16 -5.13
C GLY A 13 12.36 7.15 -6.20
N VAL A 14 12.95 5.96 -6.16
CA VAL A 14 12.61 4.85 -7.06
C VAL A 14 11.85 3.80 -6.27
N PHE A 15 10.69 3.40 -6.78
CA PHE A 15 9.81 2.43 -6.12
C PHE A 15 9.59 1.23 -7.04
N ALA A 16 9.56 0.04 -6.45
CA ALA A 16 9.14 -1.17 -7.15
C ALA A 16 7.60 -1.25 -7.22
N GLU A 17 7.08 -1.87 -8.28
CA GLU A 17 5.62 -2.01 -8.48
C GLU A 17 5.02 -3.19 -7.68
N ASN A 18 5.87 -4.08 -7.20
CA ASN A 18 5.50 -5.20 -6.34
C ASN A 18 6.75 -5.72 -5.60
N VAL A 19 6.51 -6.40 -4.49
CA VAL A 19 7.54 -7.14 -3.76
C VAL A 19 6.99 -8.45 -3.22
N HIS A 20 7.85 -9.44 -3.02
CA HIS A 20 7.49 -10.68 -2.34
C HIS A 20 7.50 -10.52 -0.81
N TRP A 21 6.87 -11.47 -0.10
CA TRP A 21 6.88 -11.45 1.37
C TRP A 21 8.13 -12.10 1.97
N ALA A 22 8.93 -12.83 1.20
CA ALA A 22 10.14 -13.51 1.65
C ALA A 22 11.40 -12.85 1.07
N ASP A 23 12.48 -12.81 1.85
CA ASP A 23 13.76 -12.21 1.45
C ASP A 23 14.52 -13.11 0.46
N ASP A 24 14.37 -14.43 0.59
CA ASP A 24 14.88 -15.45 -0.32
C ASP A 24 13.93 -16.67 -0.38
N GLY A 25 14.24 -17.62 -1.26
CA GLY A 25 13.56 -18.91 -1.33
C GLY A 25 13.16 -19.33 -2.74
N SER A 26 12.41 -20.43 -2.83
CA SER A 26 11.98 -21.04 -4.09
C SER A 26 10.72 -20.36 -4.66
N TYR A 27 10.85 -19.09 -5.04
CA TYR A 27 9.76 -18.26 -5.56
C TYR A 27 10.11 -17.72 -6.95
N THR A 28 10.26 -18.61 -7.94
CA THR A 28 10.63 -18.23 -9.32
C THR A 28 9.67 -17.18 -9.87
N GLY A 29 10.23 -16.05 -10.32
CA GLY A 29 9.47 -14.91 -10.88
C GLY A 29 9.11 -13.82 -9.86
N GLU A 30 9.29 -14.07 -8.56
CA GLU A 30 9.05 -13.08 -7.52
C GLU A 30 10.27 -12.18 -7.29
N THR A 31 10.03 -10.99 -6.71
CA THR A 31 11.07 -9.98 -6.44
C THR A 31 11.34 -9.88 -4.95
N SER A 32 12.60 -10.10 -4.54
CA SER A 32 13.02 -10.04 -3.13
C SER A 32 13.04 -8.59 -2.60
N PRO A 33 12.44 -8.32 -1.42
CA PRO A 33 12.58 -7.03 -0.74
C PRO A 33 14.02 -6.74 -0.32
N ALA A 34 14.79 -7.74 0.09
CA ALA A 34 16.20 -7.57 0.47
C ALA A 34 17.05 -7.17 -0.75
N ALA A 35 16.82 -7.79 -1.91
CA ALA A 35 17.50 -7.42 -3.14
C ALA A 35 17.17 -6.00 -3.61
N LEU A 36 15.90 -5.58 -3.48
CA LEU A 36 15.49 -4.19 -3.77
C LEU A 36 16.19 -3.18 -2.86
N ALA A 37 16.27 -3.48 -1.56
CA ALA A 37 16.97 -2.63 -0.61
C ALA A 37 18.47 -2.51 -0.92
N ASP A 38 19.13 -3.63 -1.28
CA ASP A 38 20.55 -3.66 -1.63
C ASP A 38 20.90 -2.76 -2.83
N ILE A 39 19.99 -2.67 -3.81
CA ILE A 39 20.17 -1.80 -4.98
C ILE A 39 19.68 -0.36 -4.79
N GLY A 40 19.29 0.03 -3.56
CA GLY A 40 18.91 1.39 -3.20
C GLY A 40 17.49 1.81 -3.60
N VAL A 41 16.57 0.85 -3.80
CA VAL A 41 15.15 1.18 -4.04
C VAL A 41 14.55 1.74 -2.76
N THR A 42 13.76 2.82 -2.88
CA THR A 42 13.17 3.55 -1.75
C THR A 42 12.02 2.80 -1.10
N GLY A 43 11.24 2.08 -1.90
CA GLY A 43 10.00 1.47 -1.43
C GLY A 43 9.34 0.57 -2.47
N SER A 44 8.14 0.10 -2.17
CA SER A 44 7.35 -0.70 -3.11
C SER A 44 5.86 -0.44 -2.97
N ILE A 45 5.13 -0.55 -4.09
CA ILE A 45 3.67 -0.61 -4.09
C ILE A 45 3.25 -2.03 -3.71
N VAL A 46 2.25 -2.13 -2.83
CA VAL A 46 1.66 -3.41 -2.41
C VAL A 46 0.14 -3.32 -2.46
N GLY A 47 -0.52 -4.38 -2.91
CA GLY A 47 -1.98 -4.41 -2.99
C GLY A 47 -2.59 -3.51 -4.08
N HIS A 48 -1.86 -3.16 -5.14
CA HIS A 48 -2.44 -2.43 -6.28
C HIS A 48 -3.68 -3.14 -6.83
N TYR A 49 -4.70 -2.40 -7.26
CA TYR A 49 -5.96 -2.97 -7.76
C TYR A 49 -5.76 -4.08 -8.81
N GLU A 50 -4.88 -3.88 -9.78
CA GLU A 50 -4.59 -4.87 -10.83
C GLU A 50 -4.02 -6.17 -10.25
N ARG A 51 -3.18 -6.06 -9.20
CA ARG A 51 -2.63 -7.22 -8.49
C ARG A 51 -3.70 -8.01 -7.76
N ARG A 52 -4.63 -7.33 -7.10
CA ARG A 52 -5.79 -7.95 -6.47
C ARG A 52 -6.68 -8.64 -7.51
N LYS A 53 -6.98 -7.95 -8.62
CA LYS A 53 -7.91 -8.44 -9.66
C LYS A 53 -7.35 -9.61 -10.46
N MET A 54 -6.14 -9.47 -10.97
CA MET A 54 -5.51 -10.38 -11.93
C MET A 54 -4.68 -11.47 -11.24
N PHE A 55 -3.98 -11.12 -10.16
CA PHE A 55 -3.02 -12.02 -9.48
C PHE A 55 -3.52 -12.53 -8.13
N LYS A 56 -4.78 -12.24 -7.79
CA LYS A 56 -5.48 -12.71 -6.58
C LYS A 56 -4.77 -12.34 -5.28
N GLU A 57 -4.12 -11.19 -5.27
CA GLU A 57 -3.54 -10.64 -4.05
C GLU A 57 -4.66 -10.32 -3.04
N THR A 58 -4.51 -10.84 -1.81
CA THR A 58 -5.46 -10.68 -0.71
C THR A 58 -4.95 -9.67 0.31
N ASN A 59 -5.83 -9.16 1.17
CA ASN A 59 -5.41 -8.30 2.29
C ASN A 59 -4.33 -8.96 3.16
N GLY A 60 -4.41 -10.28 3.39
CA GLY A 60 -3.40 -11.01 4.14
C GLY A 60 -2.04 -11.03 3.44
N SER A 61 -2.00 -11.32 2.12
CA SER A 61 -0.74 -11.27 1.37
C SER A 61 -0.16 -9.85 1.28
N VAL A 62 -1.01 -8.81 1.22
CA VAL A 62 -0.56 -7.42 1.30
C VAL A 62 0.11 -7.15 2.65
N GLY A 63 -0.51 -7.57 3.76
CA GLY A 63 0.07 -7.40 5.09
C GLY A 63 1.45 -8.06 5.23
N LEU A 64 1.61 -9.27 4.70
CA LEU A 64 2.92 -9.94 4.67
C LEU A 64 3.97 -9.12 3.91
N LYS A 65 3.60 -8.48 2.79
CA LYS A 65 4.49 -7.62 2.01
C LYS A 65 4.77 -6.27 2.68
N VAL A 66 3.83 -5.72 3.45
CA VAL A 66 4.04 -4.54 4.29
C VAL A 66 5.12 -4.85 5.33
N SER A 67 4.97 -5.93 6.08
CA SER A 67 5.98 -6.38 7.05
C SER A 67 7.33 -6.62 6.38
N ALA A 68 7.34 -7.21 5.18
CA ALA A 68 8.54 -7.47 4.40
C ALA A 68 9.25 -6.20 3.93
N SER A 69 8.49 -5.20 3.52
CA SER A 69 9.05 -3.91 3.14
C SER A 69 9.69 -3.23 4.36
N LEU A 70 8.96 -3.14 5.48
CA LEU A 70 9.42 -2.45 6.67
C LEU A 70 10.70 -3.05 7.26
N ARG A 71 10.78 -4.39 7.35
CA ARG A 71 11.95 -5.11 7.89
C ARG A 71 13.21 -4.91 7.05
N ASN A 72 13.05 -4.67 5.73
CA ASN A 72 14.15 -4.43 4.80
C ASN A 72 14.44 -2.93 4.57
N GLY A 73 13.91 -2.03 5.40
CA GLY A 73 14.18 -0.60 5.22
C GLY A 73 13.32 0.09 4.14
N LEU A 74 12.50 -0.64 3.39
CA LEU A 74 11.66 -0.10 2.32
C LEU A 74 10.40 0.59 2.85
N THR A 75 9.96 1.63 2.15
CA THR A 75 8.67 2.32 2.38
C THR A 75 7.55 1.63 1.60
N PRO A 76 6.63 0.88 2.23
CA PRO A 76 5.46 0.36 1.53
C PRO A 76 4.46 1.47 1.20
N ILE A 77 4.03 1.50 -0.06
CA ILE A 77 2.85 2.24 -0.55
C ILE A 77 1.71 1.22 -0.62
N VAL A 78 0.83 1.24 0.37
CA VAL A 78 -0.30 0.32 0.50
C VAL A 78 -1.48 0.87 -0.29
N ALA A 79 -1.76 0.23 -1.42
CA ALA A 79 -2.94 0.54 -2.21
C ALA A 79 -4.18 -0.11 -1.59
N ILE A 80 -5.18 0.72 -1.33
CA ILE A 80 -6.48 0.34 -0.80
C ILE A 80 -7.58 0.88 -1.70
N ALA A 81 -8.68 0.16 -1.77
CA ALA A 81 -9.86 0.58 -2.49
C ALA A 81 -11.09 0.50 -1.58
N GLU A 82 -12.13 1.25 -1.91
CA GLU A 82 -13.44 1.02 -1.31
C GLU A 82 -14.06 -0.27 -1.87
N ASP A 83 -14.69 -1.07 -0.99
CA ASP A 83 -15.62 -2.09 -1.46
C ASP A 83 -16.91 -1.37 -1.90
N THR A 84 -17.01 -1.10 -3.20
CA THR A 84 -18.15 -0.40 -3.81
C THR A 84 -19.48 -1.13 -3.61
N THR A 85 -19.47 -2.41 -3.24
CA THR A 85 -20.70 -3.16 -2.92
C THR A 85 -21.23 -2.87 -1.52
N ARG A 86 -20.45 -2.18 -0.68
CA ARG A 86 -20.76 -1.85 0.72
C ARG A 86 -20.68 -0.35 1.02
N TYR A 87 -20.50 0.50 0.00
CA TYR A 87 -20.45 1.95 0.19
C TYR A 87 -21.85 2.45 0.58
N ASN A 88 -21.99 2.83 1.84
CA ASN A 88 -23.10 3.62 2.33
C ASN A 88 -22.52 4.95 2.86
N PRO A 89 -22.86 6.11 2.26
CA PRO A 89 -22.35 7.40 2.72
C PRO A 89 -22.78 7.75 4.16
N ASP A 90 -23.81 7.08 4.68
CA ASP A 90 -24.28 7.21 6.07
C ASP A 90 -23.62 6.18 7.03
N ASP A 91 -22.84 5.22 6.51
CA ASP A 91 -22.14 4.19 7.29
C ASP A 91 -20.64 4.45 7.30
N VAL A 92 -20.22 5.24 8.27
CA VAL A 92 -18.84 5.77 8.42
C VAL A 92 -17.82 4.67 8.74
N GLU A 93 -18.25 3.44 9.07
CA GLU A 93 -17.42 2.57 9.91
C GLU A 93 -16.60 1.45 9.24
N MET A 94 -16.91 0.91 8.06
CA MET A 94 -16.51 -0.51 7.85
C MET A 94 -15.56 -0.87 6.70
N ALA A 95 -15.61 -0.23 5.52
CA ALA A 95 -14.87 -0.76 4.37
C ALA A 95 -13.34 -0.48 4.39
N PRO A 96 -12.87 0.78 4.49
CA PRO A 96 -11.42 1.06 4.51
C PRO A 96 -10.73 0.53 5.77
N LEU A 97 -11.44 0.49 6.90
CA LEU A 97 -10.90 0.02 8.17
C LEU A 97 -10.48 -1.45 8.09
N THR A 98 -11.24 -2.29 7.39
CA THR A 98 -10.93 -3.73 7.30
C THR A 98 -9.67 -3.97 6.48
N GLU A 99 -9.52 -3.31 5.31
CA GLU A 99 -8.29 -3.44 4.51
C GLU A 99 -7.08 -2.89 5.26
N ILE A 100 -7.21 -1.71 5.89
CA ILE A 100 -6.15 -1.10 6.70
C ILE A 100 -5.76 -2.00 7.87
N ALA A 101 -6.74 -2.52 8.62
CA ALA A 101 -6.46 -3.35 9.79
C ALA A 101 -5.74 -4.66 9.43
N VAL A 102 -6.12 -5.30 8.32
CA VAL A 102 -5.46 -6.54 7.88
C VAL A 102 -4.09 -6.26 7.25
N ALA A 103 -3.98 -5.23 6.40
CA ALA A 103 -2.72 -4.87 5.76
C ALA A 103 -1.66 -4.35 6.74
N LEU A 104 -2.09 -3.74 7.86
CA LEU A 104 -1.19 -3.22 8.88
C LEU A 104 -1.08 -4.12 10.10
N ALA A 105 -1.67 -5.33 10.09
CA ALA A 105 -1.65 -6.25 11.21
C ALA A 105 -0.20 -6.51 11.70
N GLY A 106 0.07 -6.22 12.97
CA GLY A 106 1.41 -6.38 13.58
C GLY A 106 2.42 -5.27 13.24
N VAL A 107 2.01 -4.23 12.51
CA VAL A 107 2.82 -3.02 12.33
C VAL A 107 2.81 -2.21 13.63
N GLU A 108 3.98 -2.05 14.23
CA GLU A 108 4.17 -1.18 15.39
C GLU A 108 3.85 0.28 15.08
N LYS A 109 3.27 0.98 16.05
CA LYS A 109 2.95 2.42 15.92
C LYS A 109 4.18 3.27 15.57
N SER A 110 5.35 2.89 16.07
CA SER A 110 6.62 3.56 15.76
C SER A 110 7.02 3.44 14.28
N ALA A 111 6.51 2.45 13.54
CA ALA A 111 6.78 2.26 12.12
C ALA A 111 5.73 2.96 11.22
N ALA A 112 4.65 3.52 11.78
CA ALA A 112 3.56 4.13 11.02
C ALA A 112 4.03 5.24 10.08
N HIS A 113 5.04 6.03 10.48
CA HIS A 113 5.59 7.12 9.68
C HIS A 113 6.33 6.66 8.42
N ARG A 114 6.59 5.36 8.27
CA ARG A 114 7.27 4.75 7.13
C ARG A 114 6.30 4.14 6.12
N ILE A 115 5.00 4.30 6.32
CA ILE A 115 3.96 3.72 5.45
C ILE A 115 3.24 4.85 4.73
N VAL A 116 2.98 4.64 3.45
CA VAL A 116 2.10 5.49 2.64
C VAL A 116 0.84 4.71 2.32
N ILE A 117 -0.32 5.35 2.44
CA ILE A 117 -1.60 4.78 1.97
C ILE A 117 -1.97 5.46 0.66
N ALA A 118 -2.16 4.67 -0.39
CA ALA A 118 -2.67 5.11 -1.69
C ALA A 118 -4.13 4.68 -1.81
N TYR A 119 -5.04 5.64 -1.89
CA TYR A 119 -6.45 5.38 -2.11
C TYR A 119 -6.75 5.31 -3.61
N GLU A 120 -7.32 4.19 -4.05
CA GLU A 120 -7.64 3.90 -5.44
C GLU A 120 -9.15 3.61 -5.55
N PRO A 121 -9.99 4.58 -5.95
CA PRO A 121 -11.41 4.32 -6.17
C PRO A 121 -11.58 3.33 -7.32
N ALA A 122 -11.87 2.07 -6.99
CA ALA A 122 -11.83 0.96 -7.95
C ALA A 122 -12.73 1.16 -9.17
N TRP A 123 -13.85 1.88 -9.01
CA TRP A 123 -14.79 2.22 -10.09
C TRP A 123 -14.23 3.25 -11.08
N ALA A 124 -13.24 4.06 -10.66
CA ALA A 124 -12.64 5.09 -11.50
C ALA A 124 -11.39 4.59 -12.26
N ILE A 125 -10.88 3.40 -11.93
CA ILE A 125 -9.67 2.86 -12.57
C ILE A 125 -9.99 2.48 -14.02
N GLY A 126 -9.38 3.20 -14.96
CA GLY A 126 -9.64 3.04 -16.40
C GLY A 126 -10.97 3.64 -16.87
N ALA A 127 -11.69 4.37 -16.00
CA ALA A 127 -12.89 5.11 -16.37
C ALA A 127 -12.53 6.42 -17.08
N THR A 128 -13.47 6.94 -17.88
CA THR A 128 -13.35 8.28 -18.50
C THR A 128 -13.62 9.41 -17.51
N GLU A 129 -14.34 9.12 -16.42
CA GLU A 129 -14.72 10.08 -15.40
C GLU A 129 -13.81 9.94 -14.18
N ALA A 130 -13.30 11.07 -13.70
CA ALA A 130 -12.51 11.15 -12.48
C ALA A 130 -13.43 11.35 -11.26
N PRO A 131 -13.04 10.84 -10.07
CA PRO A 131 -13.76 11.12 -8.84
C PRO A 131 -13.77 12.62 -8.54
N SER A 132 -14.91 13.11 -8.01
CA SER A 132 -15.01 14.48 -7.55
C SER A 132 -14.05 14.73 -6.38
N SER A 133 -13.65 15.98 -6.18
CA SER A 133 -12.82 16.36 -5.03
C SER A 133 -13.49 16.02 -3.70
N GLU A 134 -14.83 16.10 -3.64
CA GLU A 134 -15.61 15.74 -2.46
C GLU A 134 -15.45 14.26 -2.07
N ILE A 135 -15.50 13.35 -3.05
CA ILE A 135 -15.27 11.91 -2.82
C ILE A 135 -13.84 11.69 -2.29
N ILE A 136 -12.84 12.29 -2.94
CA ILE A 136 -11.43 12.13 -2.54
C ILE A 136 -11.20 12.67 -1.12
N GLU A 137 -11.75 13.84 -0.79
CA GLU A 137 -11.64 14.42 0.54
C GLU A 137 -12.35 13.57 1.60
N HIS A 138 -13.54 13.06 1.30
CA HIS A 138 -14.27 12.16 2.18
C HIS A 138 -13.46 10.90 2.47
N SER A 139 -13.02 10.18 1.44
CA SER A 139 -12.22 8.97 1.60
C SER A 139 -10.93 9.24 2.37
N GLY A 140 -10.23 10.35 2.07
CA GLY A 140 -9.05 10.76 2.83
C GLY A 140 -9.29 11.01 4.32
N ARG A 141 -10.47 11.53 4.71
CA ARG A 141 -10.87 11.67 6.12
C ARG A 141 -11.11 10.30 6.76
N VAL A 142 -11.86 9.42 6.11
CA VAL A 142 -12.19 8.08 6.62
C VAL A 142 -10.92 7.24 6.82
N ILE A 143 -9.99 7.27 5.87
CA ILE A 143 -8.68 6.59 5.96
C ILE A 143 -7.88 7.11 7.16
N ARG A 144 -7.78 8.43 7.33
CA ARG A 144 -7.07 9.03 8.48
C ARG A 144 -7.70 8.65 9.81
N GLN A 145 -9.03 8.64 9.91
CA GLN A 145 -9.75 8.21 11.11
C GLN A 145 -9.51 6.71 11.39
N SER A 146 -9.55 5.87 10.35
CA SER A 146 -9.29 4.43 10.46
C SER A 146 -7.88 4.14 10.99
N LEU A 147 -6.87 4.84 10.45
CA LEU A 147 -5.49 4.75 10.94
C LEU A 147 -5.36 5.21 12.40
N ALA A 148 -6.03 6.32 12.76
CA ALA A 148 -6.01 6.82 14.13
C ALA A 148 -6.64 5.82 15.11
N ILE A 149 -7.75 5.17 14.73
CA ILE A 149 -8.39 4.11 15.53
C ILE A 149 -7.46 2.91 15.67
N TYR A 150 -6.89 2.44 14.56
CA TYR A 150 -5.98 1.28 14.53
C TYR A 150 -4.78 1.48 15.49
N PHE A 151 -4.04 2.59 15.33
CA PHE A 151 -2.85 2.88 16.14
C PHE A 151 -3.14 3.46 17.54
N ARG A 152 -4.40 3.65 17.93
CA ARG A 152 -4.80 3.96 19.31
C ARG A 152 -5.10 2.70 20.12
N LYS A 153 -5.46 1.58 19.46
CA LYS A 153 -5.76 0.30 20.11
C LYS A 153 -4.52 -0.53 20.44
N MET A 154 -3.37 -0.22 19.82
CA MET A 154 -2.04 -0.74 20.20
C MET A 154 -1.45 0.08 21.34
#